data_AF-A0A381WQV7-F1
#
_entry.id   AF-A0A381WQV7-F1
#
_cell.length_a   1.000
_cell.length_b   1.000
_cell.length_c   1.000
_cell.angle_alpha   90.00
_cell.angle_beta   90.00
_cell.angle_gamma   90.00
#
_symmetry.space_group_name_H-M   'P 1'
#
loop_
_entity.id
_entity.type
_entity.pdbx_description
1 polymer ?
#
loop_
_entity_poly.entity_id
_entity_poly.type
_entity_poly.pdbx_seq_one_letter_code
_entity_poly.pdbx_strand_id
1 'polypeptide(L)'
;MFGSPLQCACRRILLLVSVIYAVLSTFSIALSDFFASGITKRQRANEVTSAVLFAGVVVMAPTAVFWSGNPTTADLVHGALAGAANGVGLLLLFVAYSRGSLRSAAPTAAVVMSGVPVLWDIFVSGTSPSTITSIGLTLGVVAIALSSYERGEPDNGSAGLFIAGLAGAVFGILLILLSYIGDDAGGSPLLLQRVVAFLIAISVARATGPRIFPSERSA
;
A
#
# COMPACT_ATOMS: atom_id res chain seq x y z
N MET A 1 7.86 18.57 35.68
CA MET A 1 8.59 17.55 34.88
C MET A 1 8.77 18.12 33.47
N PHE A 2 9.68 19.08 33.32
CA PHE A 2 9.94 19.80 32.07
C PHE A 2 10.92 18.98 31.23
N GLY A 3 10.50 18.48 30.07
CA GLY A 3 11.41 17.93 29.07
C GLY A 3 12.44 18.99 28.69
N SER A 4 13.72 18.62 28.69
CA SER A 4 14.83 19.55 28.42
C SER A 4 14.66 20.24 27.05
N PRO A 5 15.16 21.49 26.87
CA PRO A 5 15.04 22.22 25.60
C PRO A 5 15.61 21.45 24.40
N LEU A 6 16.61 20.59 24.65
CA LEU A 6 17.20 19.67 23.66
C LEU A 6 16.23 18.57 23.19
N GLN A 7 15.43 18.00 24.09
CA GLN A 7 14.39 17.01 23.72
C GLN A 7 13.28 17.66 22.88
N CYS A 8 12.93 18.91 23.19
CA CYS A 8 11.91 19.65 22.44
C CYS A 8 12.39 20.02 21.03
N ALA A 9 13.66 20.42 20.89
CA ALA A 9 14.29 20.69 19.61
C ALA A 9 14.46 19.41 18.76
N CYS A 10 14.95 18.32 19.35
CA CYS A 10 15.09 17.02 18.67
C CYS A 10 13.73 16.50 18.18
N ARG A 11 12.68 16.58 19.02
CA ARG A 11 11.32 16.19 18.65
C ARG A 11 10.74 17.06 17.52
N ARG A 12 11.01 18.37 17.51
CA ARG A 12 10.62 19.25 16.39
C ARG A 12 11.34 18.91 15.10
N ILE A 13 12.63 18.61 15.16
CA ILE A 13 13.43 18.24 13.98
C ILE A 13 12.92 16.92 13.41
N LEU A 14 12.72 15.90 14.26
CA LEU A 14 12.15 14.60 13.84
C LEU A 14 10.75 14.77 13.22
N LEU A 15 9.90 15.63 13.79
CA LEU A 15 8.59 15.94 13.22
C LEU A 15 8.71 16.60 11.84
N LEU A 16 9.55 17.61 11.67
CA LEU A 16 9.77 18.27 10.38
C LEU A 16 10.28 17.28 9.33
N VAL A 17 11.23 16.44 9.70
CA VAL A 17 11.76 15.39 8.81
C VAL A 17 10.66 14.41 8.40
N SER A 18 9.85 13.93 9.34
CA SER A 18 8.73 13.03 9.04
C SER A 18 7.66 13.67 8.15
N VAL A 19 7.35 14.96 8.35
CA VAL A 19 6.41 15.72 7.52
C VAL A 19 6.95 15.90 6.11
N ILE A 20 8.22 16.26 5.96
CA ILE A 20 8.86 16.39 4.63
C ILE A 20 8.80 15.06 3.89
N TYR A 21 9.13 13.95 4.55
CA TYR A 21 9.03 12.61 3.94
C TYR A 21 7.59 12.23 3.60
N ALA A 22 6.63 12.53 4.47
CA ALA A 22 5.21 12.25 4.22
C ALA A 22 4.68 13.04 3.01
N VAL A 23 5.02 14.32 2.90
CA VAL A 23 4.63 15.19 1.77
C VAL A 23 5.28 14.69 0.48
N LEU A 24 6.58 14.40 0.49
CA LEU A 24 7.30 13.91 -0.68
C LEU A 24 6.78 12.54 -1.14
N SER A 25 6.49 11.65 -0.19
CA SER A 25 5.90 10.33 -0.46
C SER A 25 4.52 10.47 -1.07
N THR A 26 3.65 11.28 -0.47
CA THR A 26 2.28 11.48 -0.96
C THR A 26 2.27 12.12 -2.35
N PHE A 27 3.16 13.09 -2.58
CA PHE A 27 3.33 13.70 -3.90
C PHE A 27 3.79 12.67 -4.95
N SER A 28 4.75 11.82 -4.61
CA SER A 28 5.24 10.76 -5.49
C SER A 28 4.17 9.72 -5.80
N ILE A 29 3.37 9.33 -4.79
CA ILE A 29 2.23 8.42 -4.95
C ILE A 29 1.19 9.06 -5.87
N ALA A 30 0.78 10.29 -5.62
CA ALA A 30 -0.21 11.00 -6.43
C ALA A 30 0.24 11.16 -7.90
N LEU A 31 1.51 11.47 -8.12
CA LEU A 31 2.08 11.55 -9.45
C LEU A 31 2.07 10.17 -10.15
N SER A 32 2.42 9.12 -9.42
CA SER A 32 2.39 7.74 -9.91
C SER A 32 0.98 7.29 -10.28
N ASP A 33 -0.02 7.58 -9.44
CA ASP A 33 -1.43 7.27 -9.72
C ASP A 33 -1.96 8.07 -10.92
N PHE A 34 -1.52 9.33 -11.09
CA PHE A 34 -1.88 10.13 -12.25
C PHE A 34 -1.36 9.50 -13.55
N PHE A 35 -0.08 9.10 -13.59
CA PHE A 35 0.48 8.40 -14.74
C PHE A 35 -0.14 7.01 -14.93
N ALA A 36 -0.38 6.26 -13.85
CA ALA A 36 -1.02 4.96 -13.90
C ALA A 36 -2.42 5.07 -14.51
N SER A 37 -3.22 6.07 -14.13
CA SER A 37 -4.58 6.28 -14.66
C SER A 37 -4.66 6.40 -16.19
N GLY A 38 -3.60 6.92 -16.84
CA GLY A 38 -3.48 7.01 -18.30
C GLY A 38 -3.11 5.68 -18.97
N ILE A 39 -2.35 4.82 -18.27
CA ILE A 39 -1.84 3.54 -18.77
C ILE A 39 -2.84 2.40 -18.52
N THR A 40 -3.51 2.37 -17.36
CA THR A 40 -4.46 1.30 -16.98
C THR A 40 -5.67 1.23 -17.91
N LYS A 41 -5.99 2.32 -18.63
CA LYS A 41 -7.05 2.34 -19.66
C LYS A 41 -6.65 1.62 -20.96
N ARG A 42 -5.36 1.35 -21.17
CA ARG A 42 -4.82 0.84 -22.45
C ARG A 42 -4.10 -0.51 -22.33
N GLN A 43 -3.76 -0.94 -21.12
CA GLN A 43 -2.93 -2.12 -20.87
C GLN A 43 -3.55 -3.04 -19.82
N ARG A 44 -3.18 -4.32 -19.84
CA ARG A 44 -3.70 -5.33 -18.92
C ARG A 44 -3.20 -5.07 -17.49
N ALA A 45 -4.10 -5.20 -16.51
CA ALA A 45 -3.79 -5.06 -15.09
C ALA A 45 -2.51 -5.83 -14.68
N ASN A 46 -2.40 -7.09 -15.10
CA ASN A 46 -1.30 -7.98 -14.72
C ASN A 46 0.07 -7.52 -15.27
N GLU A 47 0.10 -6.92 -16.46
CA GLU A 47 1.32 -6.40 -17.07
C GLU A 47 1.79 -5.13 -16.37
N VAL A 48 0.85 -4.23 -16.05
CA VAL A 48 1.13 -3.01 -15.28
C VAL A 48 1.64 -3.35 -13.88
N THR A 49 0.99 -4.29 -13.17
CA THR A 49 1.44 -4.73 -11.84
C THR A 49 2.85 -5.33 -11.87
N SER A 50 3.15 -6.17 -12.87
CA SER A 50 4.47 -6.79 -13.01
C SER A 50 5.55 -5.75 -13.29
N ALA A 51 5.29 -4.77 -14.15
CA ALA A 51 6.22 -3.69 -14.46
C ALA A 51 6.49 -2.78 -13.23
N VAL A 52 5.45 -2.44 -12.46
CA VAL A 52 5.56 -1.65 -11.23
C VAL A 52 6.40 -2.38 -10.18
N LEU A 53 6.16 -3.68 -9.99
CA LEU A 53 6.92 -4.48 -9.03
C LEU A 53 8.37 -4.69 -9.48
N PHE A 54 8.61 -4.86 -10.78
CA PHE A 54 9.96 -4.94 -11.33
C PHE A 54 10.74 -3.63 -11.11
N ALA A 55 10.13 -2.49 -11.43
CA ALA A 55 10.73 -1.18 -11.15
C ALA A 55 11.05 -1.03 -9.66
N GLY A 56 10.15 -1.52 -8.78
CA GLY A 56 10.39 -1.60 -7.34
C GLY A 56 11.61 -2.42 -6.96
N VAL A 57 11.83 -3.58 -7.59
CA VAL A 57 13.05 -4.40 -7.38
C VAL A 57 14.29 -3.67 -7.86
N VAL A 58 14.25 -3.07 -9.06
CA VAL A 58 15.39 -2.35 -9.65
C VAL A 58 15.81 -1.16 -8.79
N VAL A 59 14.85 -0.44 -8.21
CA VAL A 59 15.14 0.66 -7.29
C VAL A 59 15.60 0.15 -5.93
N MET A 60 15.04 -0.96 -5.44
CA MET A 60 15.38 -1.48 -4.11
C MET A 60 16.72 -2.24 -4.07
N ALA A 61 17.18 -2.78 -5.20
CA ALA A 61 18.46 -3.47 -5.30
C ALA A 61 19.66 -2.58 -4.89
N PRO A 62 19.87 -1.38 -5.46
CA PRO A 62 20.96 -0.51 -5.05
C PRO A 62 20.77 0.00 -3.61
N THR A 63 19.56 0.33 -3.17
CA THR A 63 19.33 0.78 -1.79
C THR A 63 19.68 -0.30 -0.77
N ALA A 64 19.42 -1.57 -1.07
CA ALA A 64 19.83 -2.68 -0.22
C ALA A 64 21.36 -2.86 -0.15
N VAL A 65 22.09 -2.51 -1.20
CA VAL A 65 23.57 -2.52 -1.20
C VAL A 65 24.14 -1.39 -0.35
N PHE A 66 23.55 -0.19 -0.43
CA PHE A 66 23.99 0.95 0.37
C PHE A 66 23.49 0.91 1.82
N TRP A 67 22.45 0.14 2.11
CA TRP A 67 21.88 -0.05 3.44
C TRP A 67 22.18 -1.46 3.96
N SER A 68 23.46 -1.72 4.26
CA SER A 68 23.89 -2.95 4.91
C SER A 68 23.42 -3.00 6.36
N GLY A 69 22.77 -4.10 6.75
CA GLY A 69 22.41 -4.42 8.13
C GLY A 69 22.70 -5.88 8.45
N ASN A 70 22.34 -6.31 9.66
CA ASN A 70 22.47 -7.71 10.11
C ASN A 70 21.07 -8.32 10.25
N PRO A 71 20.41 -8.70 9.14
CA PRO A 71 19.06 -9.24 9.20
C PRO A 71 19.03 -10.57 9.96
N THR A 72 18.09 -10.70 10.87
CA THR A 72 17.79 -12.01 11.47
C THR A 72 16.95 -12.86 10.50
N THR A 73 16.89 -14.17 10.73
CA THR A 73 16.01 -15.05 9.96
C THR A 73 14.54 -14.63 10.10
N ALA A 74 14.15 -14.13 11.27
CA ALA A 74 12.81 -13.60 11.49
C ALA A 74 12.54 -12.40 10.57
N ASP A 75 13.46 -11.43 10.47
CA ASP A 75 13.29 -10.26 9.59
C ASP A 75 13.11 -10.67 8.13
N LEU A 76 13.86 -11.68 7.67
CA LEU A 76 13.73 -12.20 6.30
C LEU A 76 12.38 -12.89 6.08
N VAL A 77 11.86 -13.65 7.06
CA VAL A 77 10.53 -14.28 6.98
C VAL A 77 9.45 -13.21 6.93
N HIS A 78 9.51 -12.19 7.80
CA HIS A 78 8.57 -11.07 7.77
C HIS A 78 8.66 -10.30 6.44
N GLY A 79 9.86 -10.07 5.91
CA GLY A 79 10.07 -9.47 4.59
C GLY A 79 9.46 -10.31 3.46
N ALA A 80 9.64 -11.63 3.47
CA ALA A 80 9.05 -12.52 2.48
C ALA A 80 7.52 -12.55 2.55
N LEU A 81 6.94 -12.64 3.75
CA LEU A 81 5.49 -12.59 3.98
C LEU A 81 4.92 -11.23 3.58
N ALA A 82 5.61 -10.14 3.91
CA ALA A 82 5.24 -8.80 3.47
C ALA A 82 5.31 -8.68 1.94
N GLY A 83 6.24 -9.38 1.30
CA GLY A 83 6.34 -9.46 -0.16
C GLY A 83 5.15 -10.19 -0.76
N ALA A 84 4.73 -11.28 -0.12
CA ALA A 84 3.55 -12.01 -0.54
C ALA A 84 2.28 -11.17 -0.45
N ALA A 85 2.08 -10.51 0.69
CA ALA A 85 1.00 -9.55 0.90
C ALA A 85 1.05 -8.40 -0.12
N ASN A 86 2.24 -7.87 -0.41
CA ASN A 86 2.40 -6.78 -1.39
C ASN A 86 1.96 -7.20 -2.80
N GLY A 87 2.42 -8.38 -3.25
CA GLY A 87 2.07 -8.90 -4.57
C GLY A 87 0.56 -9.12 -4.70
N VAL A 88 -0.05 -9.80 -3.72
CA VAL A 88 -1.51 -10.06 -3.70
C VAL A 88 -2.31 -8.78 -3.58
N GLY A 89 -1.95 -7.89 -2.65
CA GLY A 89 -2.64 -6.62 -2.42
C GLY A 89 -2.63 -5.73 -3.66
N LEU A 90 -1.50 -5.65 -4.35
CA LEU A 90 -1.37 -4.84 -5.56
C LEU A 90 -2.18 -5.43 -6.73
N LEU A 91 -2.18 -6.76 -6.91
CA LEU A 91 -3.03 -7.42 -7.90
C LEU A 91 -4.52 -7.16 -7.63
N LEU A 92 -4.97 -7.32 -6.38
CA LEU A 92 -6.36 -7.02 -5.98
C LEU A 92 -6.70 -5.56 -6.23
N LEU A 93 -5.79 -4.63 -5.93
CA LEU A 93 -6.00 -3.20 -6.14
C LEU A 93 -6.17 -2.86 -7.63
N PHE A 94 -5.31 -3.40 -8.50
CA PHE A 94 -5.47 -3.21 -9.95
C PHE A 94 -6.74 -3.87 -10.49
N VAL A 95 -7.16 -5.02 -9.95
CA VAL A 95 -8.46 -5.62 -10.27
C VAL A 95 -9.59 -4.70 -9.83
N ALA A 96 -9.53 -4.12 -8.63
CA ALA A 96 -10.51 -3.15 -8.16
C ALA A 96 -10.59 -1.92 -9.08
N TYR A 97 -9.45 -1.42 -9.56
CA TYR A 97 -9.40 -0.31 -10.53
C TYR A 97 -9.97 -0.67 -11.90
N SER A 98 -9.87 -1.94 -12.30
CA SER A 98 -10.46 -2.41 -13.57
C SER A 98 -11.97 -2.62 -13.48
N ARG A 99 -12.50 -2.98 -12.30
CA ARG A 99 -13.93 -3.31 -12.07
C ARG A 99 -14.74 -2.14 -11.51
N GLY A 100 -14.09 -1.19 -10.86
CA GLY A 100 -14.70 0.00 -10.29
C GLY A 100 -14.05 1.28 -10.79
N SER A 101 -14.39 2.41 -10.18
CA SER A 101 -13.74 3.69 -10.45
C SER A 101 -12.43 3.79 -9.67
N LEU A 102 -11.33 4.10 -10.35
CA LEU A 102 -10.05 4.47 -9.70
C LEU A 102 -10.27 5.54 -8.61
N ARG A 103 -11.20 6.47 -8.86
CA ARG A 103 -11.51 7.61 -7.99
C ARG A 103 -12.04 7.19 -6.62
N SER A 104 -12.81 6.11 -6.54
CA SER A 104 -13.42 5.63 -5.29
C SER A 104 -12.66 4.45 -4.68
N ALA A 105 -12.08 3.58 -5.51
CA ALA A 105 -11.30 2.43 -5.06
C ALA A 105 -10.02 2.83 -4.33
N ALA A 106 -9.26 3.83 -4.84
CA ALA A 106 -7.99 4.22 -4.23
C ALA A 106 -8.17 4.81 -2.81
N PRO A 107 -9.09 5.76 -2.56
CA PRO A 107 -9.38 6.23 -1.20
C PRO A 107 -9.90 5.12 -0.28
N THR A 108 -10.74 4.21 -0.81
CA THR A 108 -11.29 3.10 -0.02
C THR A 108 -10.18 2.18 0.48
N ALA A 109 -9.29 1.73 -0.40
CA ALA A 109 -8.16 0.89 -0.02
C ALA A 109 -7.23 1.59 0.97
N ALA A 110 -6.98 2.90 0.80
CA ALA A 110 -6.08 3.67 1.65
C ALA A 110 -6.55 3.75 3.11
N VAL A 111 -7.84 3.98 3.36
CA VAL A 111 -8.36 4.04 4.74
C VAL A 111 -8.42 2.66 5.37
N VAL A 112 -8.81 1.62 4.63
CA VAL A 112 -8.80 0.26 5.18
C VAL A 112 -7.37 -0.16 5.53
N MET A 113 -6.41 0.11 4.64
CA MET A 113 -4.98 -0.11 4.87
C MET A 113 -4.47 0.60 6.14
N SER A 114 -4.87 1.85 6.36
CA SER A 114 -4.49 2.62 7.54
C SER A 114 -5.20 2.16 8.82
N GLY A 115 -6.46 1.73 8.71
CA GLY A 115 -7.27 1.27 9.84
C GLY A 115 -6.82 -0.07 10.41
N VAL A 116 -6.32 -0.99 9.57
CA VAL A 116 -5.92 -2.34 10.02
C VAL A 116 -4.81 -2.32 11.07
N PRO A 117 -3.67 -1.61 10.90
CA PRO A 117 -2.65 -1.49 11.94
C PRO A 117 -3.19 -0.86 13.22
N VAL A 118 -4.06 0.15 13.12
CA VAL A 118 -4.68 0.81 14.29
C VAL A 118 -5.54 -0.19 15.08
N LEU A 119 -6.37 -0.98 14.39
CA LEU A 119 -7.16 -2.02 15.02
C LEU A 119 -6.26 -3.09 15.66
N TRP A 120 -5.20 -3.51 14.96
CA TRP A 120 -4.24 -4.47 15.50
C TRP A 120 -3.60 -3.95 16.80
N ASP A 121 -3.16 -2.70 16.84
CA ASP A 121 -2.58 -2.10 18.04
C ASP A 121 -3.57 -1.99 19.21
N ILE A 122 -4.86 -1.72 18.93
CA ILE A 122 -5.90 -1.69 19.96
C ILE A 122 -6.13 -3.10 20.54
N PHE A 123 -6.30 -4.10 19.68
CA PHE A 123 -6.71 -5.44 20.08
C PHE A 123 -5.56 -6.29 20.64
N VAL A 124 -4.35 -6.13 20.10
CA VAL A 124 -3.19 -6.97 20.42
C VAL A 124 -2.22 -6.25 21.35
N SER A 125 -1.86 -5.01 21.03
CA SER A 125 -0.88 -4.23 21.81
C SER A 125 -1.50 -3.55 23.04
N GLY A 126 -2.83 -3.44 23.10
CA GLY A 126 -3.56 -2.79 24.19
C GLY A 126 -3.28 -1.28 24.33
N THR A 127 -2.62 -0.69 23.34
CA THR A 127 -2.28 0.73 23.32
C THR A 127 -3.48 1.53 22.83
N SER A 128 -3.97 2.45 23.66
CA SER A 128 -5.10 3.30 23.30
C SER A 128 -4.65 4.34 22.25
N PRO A 129 -5.29 4.41 21.07
CA PRO A 129 -4.95 5.41 20.07
C PRO A 129 -5.13 6.80 20.64
N SER A 130 -4.22 7.70 20.30
CA SER A 130 -4.39 9.13 20.59
C SER A 130 -5.71 9.62 20.00
N THR A 131 -6.42 10.51 20.70
CA THR A 131 -7.67 11.14 20.25
C THR A 131 -7.56 11.70 18.82
N ILE A 132 -6.36 12.19 18.47
CA ILE A 132 -6.04 12.72 17.13
C ILE A 132 -6.08 11.62 16.05
N THR A 133 -5.57 10.42 16.33
CA THR A 133 -5.59 9.28 15.40
C THR A 133 -7.04 8.83 15.14
N SER A 134 -7.86 8.78 16.20
CA SER A 134 -9.28 8.42 16.08
C SER A 134 -10.07 9.44 15.25
N ILE A 135 -9.80 10.74 15.42
CA ILE A 135 -10.40 11.79 14.59
C ILE A 135 -9.96 11.63 13.13
N GLY A 136 -8.67 11.42 12.87
CA GLY A 136 -8.15 11.21 11.52
C GLY A 136 -8.76 10.00 10.82
N LEU A 137 -8.91 8.89 11.53
CA LEU A 137 -9.56 7.68 11.03
C LEU A 137 -11.04 7.93 10.70
N THR A 138 -11.76 8.60 11.61
CA THR A 138 -13.17 8.95 11.41
C THR A 138 -13.34 9.86 10.20
N LEU A 139 -12.48 10.87 10.07
CA LEU A 139 -12.47 11.78 8.92
C LEU A 139 -12.15 11.04 7.62
N GLY A 140 -11.23 10.07 7.64
CA GLY A 140 -10.93 9.21 6.49
C GLY A 140 -12.14 8.39 6.06
N VAL A 141 -12.84 7.76 7.00
CA VAL A 141 -14.09 7.01 6.72
C VAL A 141 -15.15 7.92 6.10
N VAL A 142 -15.33 9.13 6.65
CA VAL A 142 -16.27 10.14 6.12
C VAL A 142 -15.86 10.56 4.70
N ALA A 143 -14.57 10.78 4.46
CA ALA A 143 -14.05 11.13 3.14
C ALA A 143 -14.31 10.03 2.10
N ILE A 144 -14.20 8.74 2.47
CA ILE A 144 -14.58 7.63 1.58
C ILE A 144 -16.08 7.63 1.33
N ALA A 145 -16.90 7.79 2.36
CA ALA A 145 -18.36 7.79 2.21
C ALA A 145 -18.79 8.90 1.24
N LEU A 146 -18.18 10.09 1.36
CA LEU A 146 -18.38 11.21 0.44
C LEU A 146 -17.82 10.92 -0.97
N SER A 147 -16.65 10.29 -1.07
CA SER A 147 -16.02 9.95 -2.35
C SER A 147 -16.69 8.78 -3.07
N SER A 148 -17.42 7.92 -2.36
CA SER A 148 -18.18 6.81 -2.93
C SER A 148 -19.56 7.25 -3.43
N TYR A 149 -19.94 8.51 -3.17
CA TYR A 149 -21.21 9.09 -3.59
C TYR A 149 -21.13 9.58 -5.05
N GLU A 150 -20.99 8.65 -6.00
CA GLU A 150 -21.23 8.94 -7.41
C GLU A 150 -22.74 8.80 -7.68
N ARG A 151 -23.40 9.86 -8.16
CA ARG A 151 -24.81 9.83 -8.56
C ARG A 151 -24.94 9.07 -9.89
N GLY A 152 -25.51 7.86 -9.82
CA GLY A 152 -26.02 7.10 -10.97
C GLY A 152 -25.06 6.03 -11.49
N GLU A 153 -25.23 4.79 -11.04
CA GLU A 153 -25.71 3.64 -11.84
C GLU A 153 -25.69 2.39 -10.94
N PRO A 154 -26.79 1.63 -10.82
CA PRO A 154 -26.84 0.47 -9.94
C PRO A 154 -26.09 -0.72 -10.57
N ASP A 155 -25.36 -1.45 -9.72
CA ASP A 155 -25.01 -2.88 -9.83
C ASP A 155 -23.52 -3.26 -10.01
N ASN A 156 -22.68 -2.53 -10.77
CA ASN A 156 -21.26 -2.95 -10.97
C ASN A 156 -20.20 -2.26 -10.07
N GLY A 157 -20.53 -1.16 -9.38
CA GLY A 157 -19.56 -0.42 -8.55
C GLY A 157 -19.24 -1.07 -7.20
N SER A 158 -20.16 -1.85 -6.64
CA SER A 158 -20.05 -2.47 -5.31
C SER A 158 -18.97 -3.54 -5.25
N ALA A 159 -18.84 -4.36 -6.30
CA ALA A 159 -17.82 -5.40 -6.39
C ALA A 159 -16.41 -4.81 -6.44
N GLY A 160 -16.20 -3.71 -7.18
CA GLY A 160 -14.92 -3.01 -7.22
C GLY A 160 -14.52 -2.41 -5.86
N LEU A 161 -15.49 -1.82 -5.14
CA LEU A 161 -15.29 -1.29 -3.79
C LEU A 161 -14.95 -2.40 -2.77
N PHE A 162 -15.64 -3.54 -2.85
CA PHE A 162 -15.35 -4.68 -1.99
C PHE A 162 -13.94 -5.22 -2.21
N ILE A 163 -13.52 -5.35 -3.47
CA ILE A 163 -12.15 -5.79 -3.82
C ILE A 163 -11.13 -4.74 -3.36
N ALA A 164 -11.42 -3.44 -3.48
CA ALA A 164 -10.56 -2.38 -2.96
C ALA A 164 -10.40 -2.45 -1.43
N GLY A 165 -11.49 -2.73 -0.72
CA GLY A 165 -11.45 -2.96 0.73
C GLY A 165 -10.59 -4.16 1.10
N LEU A 166 -10.74 -5.28 0.39
CA LEU A 166 -9.87 -6.45 0.57
C LEU A 166 -8.40 -6.14 0.28
N ALA A 167 -8.11 -5.41 -0.80
CA ALA A 167 -6.75 -4.96 -1.11
C ALA A 167 -6.17 -4.11 0.02
N GLY A 168 -6.95 -3.14 0.52
CA GLY A 168 -6.58 -2.32 1.67
C GLY A 168 -6.29 -3.16 2.92
N ALA A 169 -7.10 -4.18 3.20
CA ALA A 169 -6.88 -5.06 4.35
C ALA A 169 -5.56 -5.84 4.21
N VAL A 170 -5.27 -6.37 3.02
CA VAL A 170 -4.00 -7.05 2.73
C VAL A 170 -2.81 -6.11 2.86
N PHE A 171 -2.92 -4.86 2.40
CA PHE A 171 -1.87 -3.86 2.59
C PHE A 171 -1.71 -3.47 4.07
N GLY A 172 -2.78 -3.44 4.85
CA GLY A 172 -2.70 -3.25 6.29
C GLY A 172 -1.92 -4.35 6.99
N ILE A 173 -2.15 -5.62 6.60
CA ILE A 173 -1.36 -6.77 7.08
C ILE A 173 0.11 -6.63 6.67
N LEU A 174 0.39 -6.15 5.44
CA LEU A 174 1.74 -5.83 5.01
C LEU A 174 2.41 -4.81 5.92
N LEU A 175 1.71 -3.75 6.34
CA LEU A 175 2.27 -2.75 7.24
C LEU A 175 2.62 -3.32 8.62
N ILE A 176 1.76 -4.22 9.13
CA ILE A 176 2.02 -4.95 10.39
C ILE A 176 3.23 -5.88 10.23
N LEU A 177 3.35 -6.62 9.13
CA LEU A 177 4.52 -7.47 8.88
C LEU A 177 5.80 -6.65 8.78
N LEU A 178 5.72 -5.46 8.18
CA LEU A 178 6.85 -4.54 8.07
C LEU A 178 7.26 -3.95 9.42
N SER A 179 6.33 -3.76 10.36
CA SER A 179 6.65 -3.23 11.69
C SER A 179 7.40 -4.23 12.58
N TYR A 180 7.38 -5.52 12.24
CA TYR A 180 8.18 -6.55 12.91
C TYR A 180 9.62 -6.64 12.39
N ILE A 181 9.97 -5.97 11.30
CA ILE A 181 11.35 -5.94 10.78
C ILE A 181 12.16 -4.98 11.64
N GLY A 182 13.24 -5.48 12.23
CA GLY A 182 14.10 -4.68 13.11
C GLY A 182 14.83 -3.55 12.39
N ASP A 183 15.08 -2.45 13.10
CA ASP A 183 15.78 -1.27 12.57
C ASP A 183 17.22 -1.61 12.08
N ASP A 184 17.85 -2.63 12.68
CA ASP A 184 19.20 -3.10 12.36
C ASP A 184 19.23 -4.09 11.17
N ALA A 185 18.08 -4.51 10.65
CA ALA A 185 17.99 -5.55 9.62
C ALA A 185 18.47 -5.09 8.24
N GLY A 186 18.62 -3.78 8.04
CA GLY A 186 19.10 -3.19 6.80
C GLY A 186 18.10 -3.30 5.64
N GLY A 187 18.56 -3.09 4.41
CA GLY A 187 17.72 -3.11 3.22
C GLY A 187 17.41 -4.51 2.65
N SER A 188 18.03 -5.57 3.17
CA SER A 188 17.86 -6.94 2.65
C SER A 188 16.44 -7.53 2.81
N PRO A 189 15.73 -7.38 3.96
CA PRO A 189 14.36 -7.88 4.09
C PRO A 189 13.39 -7.18 3.13
N LEU A 190 13.63 -5.89 2.87
CA LEU A 190 12.83 -5.08 1.95
C LEU A 190 13.13 -5.44 0.48
N LEU A 191 14.37 -5.78 0.15
CA LEU A 191 14.69 -6.33 -1.17
C LEU A 191 13.97 -7.67 -1.38
N LEU A 192 14.03 -8.56 -0.38
CA LEU A 192 13.33 -9.84 -0.42
C LEU A 192 11.81 -9.64 -0.58
N GLN A 193 11.24 -8.68 0.14
CA GLN A 193 9.84 -8.27 -0.02
C GLN A 193 9.51 -7.92 -1.48
N ARG A 194 10.35 -7.11 -2.14
CA ARG A 194 10.14 -6.70 -3.55
C ARG A 194 10.28 -7.88 -4.50
N VAL A 195 11.27 -8.74 -4.30
CA VAL A 195 11.51 -9.93 -5.14
C VAL A 195 10.34 -10.91 -5.04
N VAL A 196 9.87 -11.23 -3.82
CA VAL A 196 8.73 -12.15 -3.62
C VAL A 196 7.45 -11.57 -4.25
N ALA A 197 7.20 -10.27 -4.05
CA ALA A 197 6.06 -9.60 -4.66
C ALA A 197 6.10 -9.71 -6.20
N PHE A 198 7.26 -9.46 -6.79
CA PHE A 198 7.48 -9.57 -8.23
C PHE A 198 7.27 -11.01 -8.74
N LEU A 199 7.80 -12.02 -8.03
CA LEU A 199 7.62 -13.43 -8.40
C LEU A 199 6.15 -13.84 -8.39
N ILE A 200 5.37 -13.39 -7.40
CA ILE A 200 3.93 -13.66 -7.36
C ILE A 200 3.23 -12.98 -8.53
N ALA A 201 3.53 -11.71 -8.80
CA ALA A 201 2.91 -10.99 -9.91
C ALA A 201 3.23 -11.63 -11.27
N ILE A 202 4.48 -12.03 -11.50
CA ILE A 202 4.86 -12.79 -12.71
C ILE A 202 4.15 -14.13 -12.76
N SER A 203 4.07 -14.86 -11.65
CA SER A 203 3.43 -16.18 -11.61
C SER A 203 1.95 -16.06 -11.98
N VAL A 204 1.27 -15.05 -11.43
CA VAL A 204 -0.13 -14.75 -11.75
C VAL A 204 -0.26 -14.28 -13.19
N ALA A 205 0.57 -13.37 -13.67
CA ALA A 205 0.54 -12.89 -15.05
C ALA A 205 0.76 -14.03 -16.07
N ARG A 206 1.66 -14.96 -15.77
CA ARG A 206 1.94 -16.15 -16.59
C ARG A 206 0.81 -17.17 -16.53
N ALA A 207 0.22 -17.39 -15.35
CA ALA A 207 -0.90 -18.31 -15.17
C ALA A 207 -2.21 -17.80 -15.80
N THR A 208 -2.43 -16.48 -15.81
CA THR A 208 -3.65 -15.88 -16.37
C THR A 208 -3.56 -15.63 -17.87
N GLY A 209 -2.36 -15.49 -18.46
CA GLY A 209 -2.16 -15.49 -19.90
C GLY A 209 -2.98 -14.44 -20.68
N PRO A 210 -2.90 -14.41 -22.02
CA PRO A 210 -3.56 -13.38 -22.82
C PRO A 210 -5.02 -13.72 -23.09
N ARG A 211 -5.94 -13.55 -22.12
CA ARG A 211 -7.41 -13.36 -22.30
C ARG A 211 -8.12 -13.25 -20.94
N ILE A 212 -9.42 -12.89 -20.95
CA ILE A 212 -10.41 -12.78 -19.84
C ILE A 212 -10.65 -11.32 -19.36
N PHE A 213 -11.00 -10.30 -20.16
CA PHE A 213 -12.15 -10.13 -21.06
C PHE A 213 -11.95 -8.87 -21.93
N PRO A 214 -12.16 -8.92 -23.26
CA PRO A 214 -12.69 -7.78 -24.00
C PRO A 214 -14.21 -7.78 -23.85
N SER A 215 -14.79 -6.83 -23.13
CA SER A 215 -16.16 -6.42 -23.43
C SER A 215 -16.05 -5.59 -24.69
N GLU A 216 -16.60 -6.08 -25.79
CA GLU A 216 -16.96 -5.21 -26.90
C GLU A 216 -17.72 -4.01 -26.32
N ARG A 217 -17.17 -2.82 -26.48
CA ARG A 217 -17.97 -1.60 -26.40
C ARG A 217 -18.57 -1.50 -27.78
N SER A 218 -19.80 -1.99 -27.93
CA SER A 218 -20.60 -1.72 -29.12
C SER A 218 -20.66 -0.21 -29.34
N ALA A 219 -20.44 0.15 -30.61
CA ALA A 219 -20.37 1.47 -31.23
C ALA A 219 -20.97 2.66 -30.48
#